data_AF-A0A359MZK0-F1
#
_entry.id   AF-A0A359MZK0-F1
#
_cell.length_a   1.000
_cell.length_b   1.000
_cell.length_c   1.000
_cell.angle_alpha   90.00
_cell.angle_beta   90.00
_cell.angle_gamma   90.00
#
_symmetry.space_group_name_H-M   'P 1'
#
loop_
_entity.id
_entity.type
_entity.pdbx_description
1 polymer ?
#
loop_
_entity_poly.entity_id
_entity_poly.type
_entity_poly.pdbx_seq_one_letter_code
_entity_poly.pdbx_strand_id
1 'polypeptide(L)' 'MNLPGKKLKLPGITPKDKEDVLFAIENDFDFIAQSFVRSKENVMQLRELLDNNN' A
#
# COMPACT_ATOMS: atom_id res chain seq x y z
N MET A 1 -9.19 14.03 3.89
CA MET A 1 -10.22 14.45 4.87
C MET A 1 -10.14 13.52 6.07
N ASN A 2 -10.00 14.06 7.30
CA ASN A 2 -9.93 13.26 8.51
C ASN A 2 -11.33 13.10 9.12
N LEU A 3 -11.73 11.86 9.42
CA LEU A 3 -13.04 11.53 10.00
C LEU A 3 -12.86 10.72 11.29
N PRO A 4 -12.65 11.39 12.44
CA PRO A 4 -12.53 10.70 13.73
C PRO A 4 -13.86 9.99 14.09
N GLY A 5 -13.76 8.77 14.63
CA GLY A 5 -14.91 8.00 15.11
C GLY A 5 -15.68 7.19 14.06
N LYS A 6 -15.35 7.29 12.76
CA LYS A 6 -15.99 6.47 11.70
C LYS A 6 -15.06 5.38 11.19
N LYS A 7 -15.56 4.13 11.16
CA LYS A 7 -14.91 3.03 10.43
C LYS A 7 -15.14 3.21 8.93
N LEU A 8 -14.18 3.84 8.25
CA LEU A 8 -14.17 3.94 6.79
C LEU A 8 -13.69 2.61 6.20
N LYS A 9 -14.52 1.96 5.37
CA LYS A 9 -14.10 0.82 4.56
C LYS A 9 -13.42 1.32 3.28
N LEU A 10 -12.15 1.66 3.38
CA LEU A 10 -11.28 1.94 2.21
C LEU A 10 -10.54 0.66 1.79
N PRO A 11 -10.13 0.50 0.53
CA PRO A 11 -9.19 -0.57 0.19
C PRO A 11 -7.86 -0.36 0.94
N GLY A 12 -7.11 -1.44 1.20
CA GLY A 12 -5.80 -1.39 1.85
C GLY A 12 -4.69 -0.80 0.96
N ILE A 13 -4.90 -0.88 -0.36
CA ILE A 13 -4.05 -0.35 -1.42
C ILE A 13 -4.97 0.18 -2.52
N THR A 14 -4.73 1.41 -2.95
CA THR A 14 -5.45 2.07 -4.04
C THR A 14 -4.77 1.80 -5.39
N PRO A 15 -5.43 2.07 -6.54
CA PRO A 15 -4.78 1.95 -7.84
C PRO A 15 -3.49 2.78 -7.95
N LYS A 16 -3.50 4.02 -7.43
CA LYS A 16 -2.32 4.89 -7.40
C LYS A 16 -1.18 4.28 -6.58
N ASP A 17 -1.49 3.70 -5.40
CA ASP A 17 -0.44 3.06 -4.59
C ASP A 17 0.25 1.93 -5.36
N LYS A 18 -0.46 1.21 -6.24
CA LYS A 18 0.15 0.18 -7.09
C LYS A 18 1.11 0.78 -8.12
N GLU A 19 0.71 1.87 -8.76
CA GLU A 19 1.57 2.60 -9.72
C GLU A 19 2.83 3.11 -9.03
N ASP A 20 2.69 3.70 -7.84
CA ASP A 20 3.83 4.20 -7.05
C ASP A 20 4.78 3.07 -6.64
N VAL A 21 4.25 1.88 -6.28
CA VAL A 21 5.06 0.71 -5.93
C VAL A 21 5.81 0.17 -7.14
N LEU A 22 5.17 0.05 -8.31
CA LEU A 22 5.84 -0.40 -9.53
C LEU A 22 6.95 0.57 -9.93
N PHE A 23 6.70 1.88 -9.84
CA PHE A 23 7.72 2.90 -10.06
C PHE A 23 8.89 2.74 -9.08
N ALA A 24 8.63 2.47 -7.80
CA ALA A 24 9.68 2.26 -6.80
C ALA A 24 10.54 1.02 -7.10
N ILE A 25 9.92 -0.08 -7.58
CA ILE A 25 10.63 -1.29 -8.02
C ILE A 25 11.50 -0.98 -9.24
N GLU A 26 10.95 -0.33 -10.26
CA GLU A 26 11.67 0.02 -11.49
C GLU A 26 12.90 0.91 -11.24
N ASN A 27 12.93 1.64 -10.13
CA ASN A 27 14.00 2.57 -9.76
C ASN A 27 14.83 2.09 -8.55
N ASP A 28 14.75 0.82 -8.17
CA ASP A 28 15.55 0.20 -7.11
C ASP A 28 15.47 0.92 -5.74
N PHE A 29 14.26 1.33 -5.33
CA PHE A 29 14.08 1.99 -4.03
C PHE A 29 14.24 0.99 -2.88
N ASP A 30 14.98 1.37 -1.83
CA ASP A 30 15.25 0.48 -0.68
C ASP A 30 14.03 0.25 0.24
N PHE A 31 13.12 1.23 0.32
CA PHE A 31 12.02 1.22 1.28
C PHE A 31 10.73 1.84 0.73
N ILE A 32 9.59 1.27 1.16
CA ILE A 32 8.25 1.78 0.87
C ILE A 32 7.51 2.00 2.20
N ALA A 33 6.95 3.19 2.37
CA ALA A 33 6.13 3.54 3.54
C ALA A 33 4.63 3.45 3.20
N GLN A 34 3.95 2.42 3.70
CA GLN A 34 2.51 2.26 3.49
C GLN A 34 1.71 3.15 4.45
N SER A 35 0.92 4.07 3.89
CA SER A 35 0.06 4.96 4.67
C SER A 35 -1.24 4.28 5.08
N PHE A 36 -1.84 4.73 6.20
CA PHE A 36 -3.17 4.30 6.68
C PHE A 36 -3.34 2.78 6.92
N VAL A 37 -2.25 2.07 7.24
CA VAL A 37 -2.29 0.67 7.64
C VAL A 37 -3.16 0.50 8.88
N ARG A 38 -4.12 -0.43 8.81
CA ARG A 38 -5.13 -0.64 9.86
C ARG A 38 -5.48 -2.11 10.09
N SER A 39 -4.94 -3.01 9.27
CA SER A 39 -5.06 -4.45 9.46
C SER A 39 -3.87 -5.18 8.85
N LYS A 40 -3.65 -6.42 9.29
CA LYS A 40 -2.58 -7.29 8.75
C LYS A 40 -2.75 -7.52 7.24
N GLU A 41 -3.98 -7.57 6.76
CA GLU A 41 -4.30 -7.80 5.35
C GLU A 41 -3.77 -6.67 4.47
N ASN A 42 -3.70 -5.43 4.97
CA ASN A 42 -3.15 -4.31 4.18
C ASN A 42 -1.65 -4.49 3.93
N VAL A 43 -0.92 -5.00 4.93
CA VAL A 43 0.51 -5.29 4.81
C VAL A 43 0.75 -6.48 3.88
N MET A 44 -0.07 -7.53 4.03
CA MET A 44 0.01 -8.72 3.17
C MET A 44 -0.24 -8.37 1.69
N GLN A 45 -1.20 -7.50 1.40
CA GLN A 45 -1.47 -7.03 0.03
C GLN A 45 -0.27 -6.31 -0.59
N LEU A 46 0.47 -5.51 0.19
CA LEU A 46 1.65 -4.79 -0.32
C LEU A 46 2.81 -5.76 -0.54
N ARG A 47 2.99 -6.72 0.38
CA ARG A 47 3.99 -7.79 0.23
C ARG A 47 3.73 -8.63 -1.01
N GLU A 48 2.51 -9.07 -1.22
CA GLU A 48 2.13 -9.84 -2.42
C GLU A 48 2.36 -9.03 -3.71
N LEU A 49 2.11 -7.71 -3.70
CA LEU A 49 2.41 -6.86 -4.85
C LEU A 49 3.93 -6.80 -5.13
N LEU A 50 4.76 -6.67 -4.09
CA LEU A 50 6.21 -6.65 -4.23
C LEU A 50 6.75 -8.00 -4.69
N ASP A 51 6.32 -9.10 -4.08
CA ASP A 51 6.80 -10.46 -4.38
C ASP A 51 6.42 -10.89 -5.82
N ASN A 52 5.35 -10.35 -6.39
CA ASN A 52 4.93 -10.65 -7.77
C ASN A 52 5.68 -9.83 -8.84
N ASN A 53 6.42 -8.79 -8.47
CA ASN A 53 7.05 -7.84 -9.41
C ASN A 53 8.56 -7.69 -9.20
N ASN A 54 9.18 -8.51 -8.34
CA ASN A 54 10.61 -8.52 -8.03
C ASN A 54 11.18 -9.93 -8.26
#